data_AF-A0A2A4TFN1-F1
#
_entry.id   AF-A0A2A4TFN1-F1
#
_cell.length_a   1.000
_cell.length_b   1.000
_cell.length_c   1.000
_cell.angle_alpha   90.00
_cell.angle_beta   90.00
_cell.angle_gamma   90.00
#
_symmetry.space_group_name_H-M   'P 1'
#
loop_
_entity.id
_entity.type
_entity.pdbx_description
1 polymer ?
#
loop_
_entity_poly.entity_id
_entity_poly.type
_entity_poly.pdbx_seq_one_letter_code
_entity_poly.pdbx_strand_id
1 'polypeptide(L)'
;MSQPKKSYVVGHHYESFISRQITGGRFNNASEVVRAGLRMLEDYETRLGDIRALTDAADDDIAAKNYTVYPKTGDLADEVIKRGI
;
A
#
# COMPACT_ATOMS: atom_id res chain seq x y z
N MET A 1 -3.10 26.99 -15.94
CA MET A 1 -2.37 26.17 -16.95
C MET A 1 -3.24 24.97 -17.29
N SER A 2 -3.56 24.75 -18.58
CA SER A 2 -4.42 23.64 -19.02
C SER A 2 -3.63 22.33 -18.98
N GLN A 3 -4.12 21.32 -18.25
CA GLN A 3 -3.50 20.00 -18.21
C GLN A 3 -3.69 19.29 -19.56
N PRO A 4 -2.65 18.66 -20.13
CA PRO A 4 -2.77 17.95 -21.41
C PRO A 4 -3.76 16.79 -21.29
N LYS A 5 -4.82 16.80 -22.09
CA LYS A 5 -5.78 15.69 -22.17
C LYS A 5 -5.11 14.50 -22.84
N LYS A 6 -4.98 13.39 -22.12
CA LYS A 6 -4.56 12.09 -22.66
C LYS A 6 -5.76 11.13 -22.66
N SER A 7 -5.93 10.42 -23.77
CA SER A 7 -6.98 9.42 -23.97
C SER A 7 -6.37 8.02 -23.88
N TYR A 8 -7.04 7.11 -23.17
CA TYR A 8 -6.59 5.74 -22.96
C TYR A 8 -7.76 4.78 -23.20
N VAL A 9 -7.49 3.63 -23.82
CA VAL A 9 -8.47 2.55 -23.99
C VAL A 9 -8.31 1.58 -22.82
N VAL A 10 -9.33 1.47 -21.98
CA VAL A 10 -9.34 0.60 -20.79
C VAL A 10 -10.05 -0.73 -21.03
N GLY A 11 -10.84 -0.85 -22.10
CA GLY A 11 -11.55 -2.07 -22.46
C GLY A 11 -12.88 -2.26 -21.75
N HIS A 12 -13.69 -3.17 -22.30
CA HIS A 12 -15.12 -3.28 -22.00
C HIS A 12 -15.46 -3.56 -20.52
N HIS A 13 -14.66 -4.40 -19.86
CA HIS A 13 -14.85 -4.71 -18.43
C HIS A 13 -14.73 -3.45 -17.56
N TYR A 14 -13.68 -2.66 -17.78
CA TYR A 14 -13.41 -1.45 -17.01
C TYR A 14 -14.34 -0.30 -17.38
N GLU A 15 -14.74 -0.18 -18.65
CA GLU A 15 -15.81 0.76 -19.05
C GLU A 15 -17.12 0.48 -18.31
N SER A 16 -17.51 -0.80 -18.23
CA SER A 16 -18.69 -1.22 -17.48
C SER A 16 -18.57 -0.90 -15.99
N PHE A 17 -17.39 -1.12 -15.40
CA PHE A 17 -17.10 -0.75 -14.02
C PHE A 17 -17.22 0.76 -13.80
N ILE A 18 -16.57 1.58 -14.64
CA ILE A 18 -16.61 3.05 -14.56
C ILE A 18 -18.05 3.55 -14.67
N SER A 19 -18.81 3.02 -15.63
CA SER A 19 -20.22 3.37 -15.81
C SER A 19 -21.04 3.09 -14.56
N ARG A 20 -20.91 1.90 -13.96
CA ARG A 20 -21.59 1.56 -12.69
C ARG A 20 -21.22 2.51 -11.55
N GLN A 21 -19.96 2.92 -11.44
CA GLN A 21 -19.52 3.84 -10.38
C GLN A 21 -20.09 5.26 -10.56
N ILE A 22 -20.27 5.72 -11.81
CA ILE A 22 -20.88 7.01 -12.12
C ILE A 22 -22.39 6.96 -11.90
N THR A 23 -23.09 5.95 -12.45
CA THR A 23 -24.54 5.79 -12.26
C THR A 23 -24.90 5.57 -10.79
N GLY A 24 -24.02 4.94 -10.00
CA GLY A 24 -24.16 4.81 -8.56
C GLY A 24 -23.93 6.11 -7.77
N GLY A 25 -23.62 7.22 -8.44
CA GLY A 25 -23.45 8.54 -7.82
C GLY A 25 -22.15 8.73 -7.02
N ARG A 26 -21.24 7.74 -7.03
CA ARG A 26 -19.98 7.82 -6.29
C ARG A 26 -18.97 8.77 -6.96
N PHE A 27 -19.02 8.90 -8.28
CA PHE A 27 -18.14 9.76 -9.06
C PHE A 27 -18.92 10.49 -10.15
N ASN A 28 -18.48 11.70 -10.50
CA ASN A 28 -19.18 12.54 -11.48
C ASN A 28 -18.73 12.27 -12.93
N ASN A 29 -17.53 11.72 -13.12
CA ASN A 29 -16.98 11.45 -14.44
C ASN A 29 -15.95 10.30 -14.41
N ALA A 30 -15.66 9.76 -15.60
CA ALA A 30 -14.72 8.66 -15.76
C ALA A 30 -13.30 9.00 -15.28
N SER A 31 -12.86 10.25 -15.49
CA SER A 31 -11.52 10.68 -15.09
C SER A 31 -11.33 10.67 -13.57
N GLU A 32 -12.38 10.93 -12.78
CA GLU A 32 -12.35 10.80 -11.32
C GLU A 32 -12.22 9.34 -10.89
N VAL A 33 -12.96 8.44 -11.52
CA VAL A 33 -12.86 6.99 -11.25
C VAL A 33 -11.44 6.49 -11.52
N VAL A 34 -10.88 6.86 -12.68
CA VAL A 34 -9.53 6.46 -13.07
C VAL A 34 -8.49 7.03 -12.10
N ARG A 35 -8.58 8.30 -11.72
CA ARG A 35 -7.67 8.89 -10.73
C ARG A 35 -7.80 8.24 -9.35
N ALA A 36 -9.00 7.85 -8.93
CA ALA A 36 -9.19 7.12 -7.69
C ALA A 36 -8.53 5.73 -7.75
N GLY A 37 -8.69 5.02 -8.86
CA GLY A 37 -8.03 3.73 -9.10
C GLY A 37 -6.51 3.84 -9.10
N LEU A 38 -5.95 4.87 -9.76
CA LEU A 38 -4.51 5.09 -9.76
C LEU A 38 -3.95 5.43 -8.38
N ARG A 39 -4.66 6.24 -7.58
CA ARG A 39 -4.25 6.51 -6.19
C ARG A 39 -4.21 5.24 -5.36
N MET A 40 -5.22 4.38 -5.49
CA MET A 40 -5.24 3.10 -4.79
C MET A 40 -4.08 2.18 -5.22
N LEU A 41 -3.70 2.20 -6.50
CA LEU A 41 -2.55 1.45 -7.00
C LEU A 41 -1.24 1.99 -6.44
N GLU A 42 -1.07 3.31 -6.45
CA GLU A 42 0.10 4.00 -5.89
C GLU A 42 0.26 3.67 -4.40
N ASP A 43 -0.80 3.84 -3.60
CA ASP A 43 -0.80 3.51 -2.17
C ASP A 43 -0.42 2.04 -1.92
N TYR A 44 -0.92 1.13 -2.76
CA TYR A 44 -0.60 -0.29 -2.67
C TYR A 44 0.87 -0.58 -3.00
N GLU A 45 1.39 0.01 -4.07
CA GLU A 45 2.80 -0.16 -4.48
C GLU A 45 3.75 0.45 -3.45
N THR A 46 3.44 1.63 -2.89
CA THR A 46 4.20 2.24 -1.80
C THR A 46 4.25 1.31 -0.59
N ARG A 47 3.09 0.85 -0.11
CA ARG A 47 3.04 -0.06 1.05
C ARG A 47 3.81 -1.36 0.81
N LEU A 48 3.73 -1.90 -0.40
CA LEU A 48 4.46 -3.11 -0.75
C LEU A 48 5.98 -2.86 -0.82
N GLY A 49 6.39 -1.69 -1.30
CA GLY A 49 7.78 -1.24 -1.28
C GLY A 49 8.31 -1.12 0.14
N ASP A 50 7.55 -0.49 1.03
CA ASP A 50 7.93 -0.32 2.45
C ASP A 50 8.11 -1.67 3.15
N ILE A 51 7.17 -2.60 2.94
CA ILE A 51 7.28 -3.95 3.53
C ILE A 51 8.52 -4.67 3.01
N ARG A 52 8.82 -4.57 1.71
CA ARG A 52 10.03 -5.18 1.14
C ARG A 52 11.29 -4.58 1.75
N ALA A 53 11.36 -3.25 1.85
CA ALA A 53 12.51 -2.57 2.47
C ALA A 53 12.70 -2.97 3.93
N LEU A 54 11.60 -3.14 4.70
CA LEU A 54 11.66 -3.63 6.07
C LEU A 54 12.16 -5.08 6.15
N THR A 55 11.73 -5.95 5.23
CA THR A 55 12.22 -7.33 5.16
C THR A 55 13.70 -7.37 4.82
N ASP A 56 14.14 -6.60 3.82
CA ASP A 56 15.54 -6.53 3.42
C ASP A 56 16.43 -6.04 4.59
N ALA A 57 15.98 -4.99 5.30
CA ALA A 57 16.67 -4.50 6.48
C ALA A 57 16.72 -5.54 7.62
N ALA A 58 15.65 -6.30 7.83
CA ALA A 58 15.63 -7.36 8.83
C ALA A 58 16.57 -8.52 8.46
N ASP A 59 16.65 -8.89 7.18
CA ASP A 59 17.57 -9.91 6.69
C ASP A 59 19.04 -9.47 6.85
N ASP A 60 19.33 -8.20 6.57
CA ASP A 60 20.64 -7.59 6.81
C ASP A 60 21.01 -7.60 8.32
N ASP A 61 20.06 -7.27 9.20
CA ASP A 61 20.25 -7.34 10.65
C ASP A 61 20.51 -8.77 11.13
N ILE A 62 19.80 -9.76 10.59
CA ILE A 62 20.05 -11.18 10.91
C ILE A 62 21.46 -11.59 10.46
N ALA A 63 21.87 -11.20 9.25
CA ALA A 63 23.21 -11.49 8.72
C ALA A 63 24.30 -10.83 9.58
N ALA A 64 24.05 -9.61 10.06
CA ALA A 64 24.91 -8.88 10.98
C ALA A 64 24.88 -9.43 12.43
N LYS A 65 23.99 -10.39 12.72
CA LYS A 65 23.71 -10.90 14.07
C LYS A 65 23.16 -9.85 15.04
N ASN A 66 22.48 -8.84 14.51
CA ASN A 66 21.78 -7.80 15.25
C ASN A 66 20.39 -8.29 15.70
N TYR A 67 20.35 -9.39 16.46
CA TYR A 67 19.09 -9.91 17.01
C TYR A 67 19.27 -10.34 18.45
N THR A 68 18.18 -10.29 19.21
CA THR A 68 18.14 -10.79 20.58
C THR A 68 17.31 -12.07 20.61
N VAL A 69 17.86 -13.14 21.16
CA VAL A 69 17.13 -14.40 21.35
C VAL A 69 16.49 -14.40 22.73
N TYR A 70 15.17 -14.53 22.76
CA TYR A 70 14.41 -14.67 23.99
C TYR A 70 14.16 -16.16 24.25
N PRO A 71 14.76 -16.75 25.30
CA PRO A 71 14.63 -18.19 25.58
C PRO A 71 13.26 -18.55 26.13
N LYS A 72 12.52 -17.62 26.74
CA LYS A 72 11.15 -17.83 27.21
C LYS A 72 10.20 -16.86 26.54
N THR A 73 8.98 -17.34 26.31
CA THR A 73 7.89 -16.57 25.68
C THR A 73 7.53 -15.29 26.45
N GLY A 74 7.76 -15.24 27.76
CA GLY A 74 7.47 -14.06 28.61
C GLY A 74 8.53 -12.98 28.59
N ASP A 75 9.79 -13.32 28.27
CA ASP A 75 10.93 -12.40 28.43
C ASP A 75 10.83 -11.19 27.47
N LEU A 76 10.30 -11.42 26.27
CA LEU A 76 10.04 -10.34 25.30
C LEU A 76 8.94 -9.40 25.81
N ALA A 77 7.87 -9.94 26.40
CA ALA A 77 6.77 -9.14 26.91
C ALA A 77 7.23 -8.26 28.09
N ASP A 78 8.02 -8.83 29.00
CA ASP A 78 8.61 -8.11 30.14
C ASP A 78 9.53 -6.98 29.66
N GLU A 79 10.32 -7.22 28.61
CA GLU A 79 11.19 -6.19 28.03
C GLU A 79 10.40 -5.06 27.33
N VAL A 80 9.37 -5.39 26.54
CA VAL A 80 8.54 -4.39 25.86
C VAL A 80 7.80 -3.52 26.88
N ILE A 81 7.24 -4.14 27.94
CA ILE A 81 6.56 -3.42 29.04
C ILE A 81 7.56 -2.50 29.75
N LYS A 82 8.79 -2.96 29.98
CA LYS A 82 9.84 -2.15 30.62
C LYS A 82 10.31 -0.98 29.74
N ARG A 83 10.29 -1.13 28.42
CA ARG A 83 10.68 -0.07 27.46
C ARG A 83 9.64 1.07 27.35
N GLY A 84 8.42 0.87 27.83
CA GLY A 84 7.42 1.94 27.95
C GLY A 84 7.00 2.55 26.61
N ILE A 85 6.60 1.71 25.66
CA ILE A 85 5.93 2.14 24.42
C ILE A 85 4.44 2.38 24.71
#